data_AF-A0A9X0YWW0-F1
#
_entry.id   AF-A0A9X0YWW0-F1
#
_cell.length_a   1.000
_cell.length_b   1.000
_cell.length_c   1.000
_cell.angle_alpha   90.00
_cell.angle_beta   90.00
_cell.angle_gamma   90.00
#
_symmetry.space_group_name_H-M   'P 1'
#
loop_
_entity.id
_entity.type
_entity.pdbx_description
1 polymer ?
#
loop_
_entity_poly.entity_id
_entity_poly.type
_entity_poly.pdbx_seq_one_letter_code
_entity_poly.pdbx_strand_id
1 'polypeptide(L)' 'MNLRLELFVESIEKSVEFYSNVLEFDGPKETKATYTSVRKDNVVFGLGEREVCLIYIHLKFPVMVNKLV' A
#
# COMPACT_ATOMS: atom_id res chain seq x y z
N MET A 1 8.99 -11.59 12.88
CA MET A 1 9.41 -11.19 11.52
C MET A 1 8.78 -9.85 11.21
N ASN A 2 9.55 -8.86 10.77
CA ASN A 2 9.03 -7.56 10.36
C ASN A 2 8.83 -7.57 8.85
N LEU A 3 7.59 -7.48 8.38
CA LEU A 3 7.24 -7.53 6.96
C LEU A 3 6.47 -6.27 6.58
N ARG A 4 6.91 -5.61 5.51
CA ARG A 4 6.18 -4.51 4.88
C ARG A 4 6.01 -4.82 3.40
N LEU A 5 4.77 -4.77 2.93
CA LEU A 5 4.44 -4.87 1.51
C LEU A 5 3.74 -3.58 1.07
N GLU A 6 4.16 -3.04 -0.07
CA GLU A 6 3.51 -1.89 -0.70
C GLU A 6 2.64 -2.42 -1.84
N LEU A 7 1.33 -2.19 -1.74
CA LEU A 7 0.32 -2.62 -2.69
C LEU A 7 -0.25 -1.39 -3.39
N PHE A 8 -0.32 -1.48 -4.71
CA PHE A 8 -0.91 -0.44 -5.54
C PHE A 8 -2.29 -0.89 -6.02
N VAL A 9 -3.32 -0.25 -5.49
CA VAL A 9 -4.71 -0.68 -5.59
C VAL A 9 -5.54 0.34 -6.36
N GLU A 10 -6.67 -0.12 -6.90
CA GLU A 10 -7.57 0.71 -7.70
C GLU A 10 -8.45 1.62 -6.82
N SER A 11 -8.81 1.16 -5.63
CA SER A 11 -9.52 1.95 -4.62
C SER A 11 -8.92 1.68 -3.26
N ILE A 12 -8.36 2.72 -2.65
CA ILE A 12 -7.78 2.62 -1.30
C ILE A 12 -8.87 2.32 -0.28
N GLU A 13 -10.01 2.99 -0.36
CA GLU A 13 -11.12 2.82 0.59
C GLU A 13 -11.61 1.37 0.62
N LYS A 14 -11.96 0.79 -0.53
CA LYS A 14 -12.39 -0.61 -0.62
C LYS A 14 -11.31 -1.59 -0.16
N SER A 15 -10.04 -1.27 -0.41
CA SER A 15 -8.93 -2.11 0.02
C SER A 15 -8.77 -2.07 1.54
N VAL A 16 -8.83 -0.88 2.16
CA VAL A 16 -8.81 -0.74 3.63
C VAL A 16 -10.00 -1.46 4.25
N GLU A 17 -11.20 -1.33 3.69
CA GLU A 17 -12.38 -2.05 4.16
C GLU A 17 -12.16 -3.56 4.14
N PHE A 18 -11.65 -4.10 3.03
CA PHE A 18 -11.34 -5.53 2.92
C PHE A 18 -10.29 -5.99 3.93
N TYR A 19 -9.12 -5.34 3.97
CA TYR A 19 -8.05 -5.74 4.87
C TYR A 19 -8.43 -5.58 6.36
N SER A 20 -9.23 -4.56 6.68
CA SER A 20 -9.62 -4.32 8.08
C SER A 20 -10.79 -5.20 8.51
N ASN A 21 -11.82 -5.35 7.69
CA ASN A 21 -13.04 -6.07 8.09
C ASN A 21 -12.96 -7.58 7.84
N VAL A 22 -12.24 -8.03 6.81
CA VAL A 22 -12.13 -9.45 6.45
C VAL A 22 -10.88 -10.09 7.05
N LEU A 23 -9.75 -9.37 7.00
CA LEU A 23 -8.45 -9.89 7.45
C LEU A 23 -8.04 -9.38 8.84
N GLU A 24 -8.88 -8.54 9.45
CA GLU A 24 -8.72 -7.98 10.80
C GLU A 24 -7.38 -7.25 10.98
N PHE A 25 -6.97 -6.51 9.95
CA PHE A 25 -5.90 -5.53 10.11
C PHE A 25 -6.45 -4.27 10.78
N ASP A 26 -5.64 -3.65 11.62
CA ASP A 26 -5.91 -2.31 12.13
C ASP A 26 -5.72 -1.30 11.00
N GLY A 27 -6.81 -0.65 10.61
CA GLY A 27 -6.85 0.38 9.58
C GLY A 27 -7.22 1.76 10.15
N PRO A 28 -6.92 2.84 9.40
CA PRO A 28 -7.37 4.18 9.77
C PRO A 28 -8.88 4.33 9.57
N LYS A 29 -9.51 5.09 10.47
CA LYS A 29 -10.97 5.34 10.44
C LYS A 29 -11.44 6.24 9.30
N GLU A 30 -10.53 7.04 8.71
CA GLU A 30 -10.80 7.88 7.55
C GLU A 30 -9.67 7.75 6.51
N THR A 31 -10.03 7.62 5.25
CA THR A 31 -9.13 7.41 4.11
C THR A 31 -9.31 8.53 3.08
N LYS A 32 -8.76 9.72 3.36
CA LYS A 32 -8.75 10.87 2.42
C LYS A 32 -7.43 11.06 1.68
N ALA A 33 -6.51 10.10 1.79
CA ALA A 33 -5.16 10.20 1.26
C ALA A 33 -4.95 9.24 0.09
N THR A 34 -4.14 9.65 -0.88
CA THR A 34 -3.65 8.84 -2.02
C THR A 34 -2.73 7.69 -1.59
N TYR A 35 -2.48 7.58 -0.29
CA TYR A 35 -1.72 6.53 0.35
C TYR A 35 -2.20 6.34 1.80
N THR A 36 -2.26 5.09 2.24
CA THR A 36 -2.53 4.73 3.64
C THR A 36 -1.83 3.42 4.00
N SER A 37 -1.93 2.99 5.26
CA SER A 37 -1.43 1.66 5.65
C SER A 37 -2.33 1.00 6.66
N VAL A 38 -2.43 -0.33 6.56
CA VAL A 38 -3.09 -1.19 7.53
C VAL A 38 -2.06 -2.11 8.18
N ARG A 39 -2.26 -2.47 9.45
CA ARG A 39 -1.28 -3.23 10.24
C ARG A 39 -1.93 -4.38 11.00
N LYS A 40 -1.25 -5.53 11.04
CA LYS A 40 -1.57 -6.62 11.98
C LYS A 40 -0.26 -7.11 12.59
N ASP A 41 -0.09 -6.94 13.90
CA ASP A 41 1.14 -7.26 14.63
C ASP A 41 2.40 -6.63 14.01
N ASN A 42 3.23 -7.44 13.34
CA ASN A 42 4.50 -7.05 12.71
C ASN A 42 4.43 -7.03 11.17
N VAL A 43 3.23 -7.14 10.61
CA VAL A 43 2.95 -7.07 9.18
C VAL A 43 2.27 -5.75 8.86
N VAL A 44 2.80 -5.02 7.89
CA VAL A 44 2.23 -3.75 7.42
C VAL A 44 1.99 -3.81 5.93
N PHE A 45 0.78 -3.49 5.50
CA PHE A 45 0.46 -3.27 4.09
C PHE A 45 0.29 -1.78 3.85
N GLY A 46 1.22 -1.19 3.10
CA GLY A 46 1.04 0.14 2.52
C GLY A 46 0.13 0.02 1.29
N LEU A 47 -0.87 0.88 1.21
CA LEU A 47 -1.86 0.90 0.13
C LEU A 47 -1.76 2.26 -0.56
N GLY A 48 -1.29 2.27 -1.80
CA GLY A 48 -1.25 3.45 -2.65
C GLY A 48 -2.18 3.28 -3.86
N GLU A 49 -2.60 4.38 -4.48
CA GLU A 49 -3.34 4.31 -5.74
C GLU A 49 -2.46 3.78 -6.88
N ARG A 50 -3.06 2.97 -7.77
CA ARG A 50 -2.36 2.38 -8.92
C ARG A 50 -1.70 3.42 -9.80
N GLU A 51 -2.32 4.57 -10.01
CA GLU A 51 -1.76 5.65 -10.84
C GLU A 51 -0.46 6.22 -10.25
N VAL A 52 -0.29 6.15 -8.93
CA VAL A 52 0.89 6.63 -8.21
C VAL A 52 2.02 5.58 -8.19
N CYS A 53 1.73 4.33 -8.57
CA CYS A 53 2.68 3.21 -8.57
C CYS A 53 3.99 3.52 -9.31
N LEU A 54 3.88 4.05 -10.53
CA LEU A 54 5.05 4.30 -11.38
C LEU A 54 5.94 5.40 -10.79
N ILE A 55 5.34 6.47 -10.27
CA ILE A 55 6.06 7.57 -9.63
C ILE A 55 6.74 7.07 -8.34
N TYR A 56 6.02 6.29 -7.54
CA TYR A 56 6.54 5.76 -6.29
C TYR A 56 7.74 4.83 -6.52
N ILE A 57 7.64 3.90 -7.47
CA ILE A 57 8.76 2.99 -7.82
C ILE A 57 9.96 3.81 -8.32
N HIS A 58 9.73 4.81 -9.17
CA HIS A 58 10.82 5.61 -9.73
C HIS A 58 11.56 6.45 -8.68
N LEU A 59 10.84 7.06 -7.72
CA LEU A 59 11.43 7.88 -6.66
C LEU A 59 12.11 7.05 -5.56
N LYS A 60 11.53 5.90 -5.19
CA LYS A 60 12.05 5.06 -4.09
C LYS A 60 13.07 4.03 -4.54
N PHE A 61 12.99 3.57 -5.78
CA PHE A 61 13.82 2.48 -6.32
C PHE A 61 14.34 2.79 -7.74
N PRO A 62 15.11 3.88 -7.93
CA PRO A 62 15.55 4.32 -9.26
C PRO A 62 16.38 3.27 -10.01
N VAL A 63 17.06 2.36 -9.29
CA VAL A 63 17.93 1.33 -9.87
C VAL A 63 17.14 0.17 -10.48
N MET A 64 15.91 -0.10 -10.05
CA MET A 64 15.09 -1.20 -10.59
C MET A 64 14.40 -0.86 -11.91
N VAL A 65 14.10 0.43 -12.16
CA VAL A 65 13.40 0.86 -13.37
C VAL A 65 14.30 0.73 -14.62
N ASN A 66 15.59 1.02 -14.49
CA ASN A 66 16.55 0.96 -15.60
C ASN A 66 16.90 -0.47 -16.08
N LYS A 67 16.39 -1.52 -15.42
CA LYS A 67 16.62 -2.93 -15.82
C LYS A 67 15.43 -3.57 -16.54
N LEU A 68 14.29 -2.89 -16.62
CA LEU A 68 13.05 -3.40 -17.19
C LEU A 68 12.70 -2.79 -18.55
N VAL A 69 13.58 -1.93 -19.10
CA VAL A 69 13.45 -1.30 -20.42
C VAL A 69 14.49 -1.89 -21.37
#